data_AF-A0A9D4IKA8-F1
#
_entry.id   AF-A0A9D4IKA8-F1
#
_cell.length_a   1.000
_cell.length_b   1.000
_cell.length_c   1.000
_cell.angle_alpha   90.00
_cell.angle_beta   90.00
_cell.angle_gamma   90.00
#
_symmetry.space_group_name_H-M   'P 1'
#
loop_
_entity.id
_entity.type
_entity.pdbx_description
1 polymer ?
#
loop_
_entity_poly.entity_id
_entity_poly.type
_entity_poly.pdbx_seq_one_letter_code
_entity_poly.pdbx_strand_id
1 'polypeptide(L)' 'MECTLDLGYTVEKFQEGLYFWEKVPGMPMCKSIIVTGLKTGVKFKFRVMAENIYGIGEPLETDFPVLVKNRFGEIMLFF' A
#
# COMPACT_ATOMS: atom_id res chain seq x y z
N MET A 1 14.05 -0.38 -18.65
CA MET A 1 13.44 0.73 -17.89
C MET A 1 12.07 0.98 -18.49
N GLU A 2 11.18 0.00 -18.44
CA GLU A 2 9.89 0.09 -19.14
C GLU A 2 8.87 -0.67 -18.28
N CYS A 3 8.26 0.06 -17.35
CA CYS A 3 7.04 -0.40 -16.68
C CYS A 3 5.92 -0.20 -17.70
N THR A 4 5.55 -1.28 -18.39
CA THR A 4 4.61 -1.33 -19.52
C THR A 4 3.22 -0.82 -19.12
N LEU A 5 3.07 0.50 -19.22
CA LEU A 5 1.97 1.36 -19.68
C LEU A 5 0.47 1.06 -19.52
N ASP A 6 -0.01 -0.02 -18.90
CA ASP A 6 -1.48 -0.21 -18.75
C ASP A 6 -1.95 -0.78 -17.39
N LEU A 7 -1.01 -1.08 -16.50
CA LEU A 7 -1.31 -1.64 -15.18
C LEU A 7 -0.95 -0.60 -14.10
N GLY A 8 -1.99 0.05 -13.56
CA GLY A 8 -1.89 0.78 -12.31
C GLY A 8 -1.89 -0.18 -11.13
N TYR A 9 -1.40 0.26 -9.97
CA TYR A 9 -1.69 -0.44 -8.72
C TYR A 9 -2.33 0.53 -7.73
N THR A 10 -3.38 0.09 -7.08
CA THR A 10 -3.97 0.79 -5.94
C THR A 10 -3.47 0.12 -4.67
N VAL A 11 -2.90 0.92 -3.76
CA VAL A 11 -2.44 0.47 -2.46
C VAL A 11 -3.35 1.04 -1.38
N GLU A 12 -3.76 0.19 -0.45
CA GLU A 12 -4.56 0.59 0.71
C GLU A 12 -3.86 0.16 2.00
N LYS A 13 -4.07 0.93 3.05
CA LYS A 13 -3.57 0.68 4.39
C LYS A 13 -4.74 0.43 5.33
N PHE A 14 -4.54 -0.47 6.28
CA PHE A 14 -5.50 -0.78 7.33
C PHE A 14 -4.81 -0.55 8.68
N GLN A 15 -5.35 0.36 9.47
CA GLN A 15 -4.85 0.62 10.81
C GLN A 15 -5.54 -0.30 11.82
N GLU A 16 -4.74 -0.96 12.67
CA GLU A 16 -5.28 -1.74 13.78
C GLU A 16 -6.14 -0.83 14.69
N GLY A 17 -7.41 -1.20 14.89
CA GLY A 17 -8.39 -0.45 15.70
C GLY A 17 -9.35 0.44 14.91
N LEU A 18 -9.11 0.73 13.62
CA LEU A 18 -10.03 1.51 12.79
C LEU A 18 -10.97 0.65 11.93
N TYR A 19 -10.65 -0.63 11.73
CA TYR A 19 -11.50 -1.61 11.02
C TYR A 19 -11.95 -1.22 9.60
N PHE A 20 -11.26 -0.29 8.94
CA PHE A 20 -11.48 0.05 7.52
C PHE A 20 -10.16 0.18 6.76
N TRP A 21 -10.23 -0.03 5.44
CA TRP A 21 -9.14 0.17 4.51
C TRP A 21 -9.17 1.61 3.99
N GLU A 22 -8.01 2.27 4.00
CA GLU A 22 -7.83 3.63 3.50
C GLU A 22 -6.87 3.62 2.30
N LYS A 23 -7.27 4.28 1.20
CA LYS A 23 -6.40 4.41 0.02
C LYS A 23 -5.15 5.21 0.37
N VAL A 24 -3.99 4.62 0.09
CA VAL A 24 -2.72 5.32 0.20
C VAL A 24 -2.63 6.33 -0.96
N PRO A 25 -2.38 7.61 -0.68
CA PRO A 25 -2.16 8.59 -1.73
C PRO A 25 -0.85 8.31 -2.45
N GLY A 26 -0.89 8.27 -3.78
CA GLY A 26 0.30 8.12 -4.63
C GLY A 26 0.09 7.11 -5.75
N MET A 27 0.92 7.24 -6.79
CA MET A 27 1.02 6.26 -7.85
C MET A 27 2.26 5.40 -7.57
N PRO A 28 2.12 4.07 -7.47
CA PRO A 28 3.27 3.19 -7.28
C PRO A 28 4.24 3.31 -8.45
N MET A 29 5.52 3.47 -8.13
CA MET A 29 6.58 3.49 -9.13
C MET A 29 7.03 2.06 -9.39
N CYS A 30 6.59 1.52 -10.52
CA CYS A 30 6.88 0.16 -10.96
C CYS A 30 6.37 -0.91 -9.98
N LYS A 31 7.18 -1.27 -8.97
CA LYS A 31 6.95 -2.37 -8.02
C LYS A 31 7.09 -1.93 -6.56
N SER A 32 7.07 -0.61 -6.33
CA SER A 32 7.22 -0.07 -4.99
C SER A 32 6.45 1.23 -4.79
N ILE A 33 6.07 1.49 -3.55
CA ILE A 33 5.47 2.75 -3.12
C ILE A 33 5.98 3.12 -1.73
N ILE A 34 6.15 4.42 -1.48
CA ILE A 34 6.40 4.94 -0.14
C ILE A 34 5.04 5.32 0.46
N VAL A 35 4.62 4.57 1.48
CA VAL A 35 3.41 4.90 2.24
C VAL A 35 3.80 5.85 3.37
N THR A 36 3.21 7.03 3.37
CA THR A 36 3.45 8.08 4.35
C THR A 36 2.24 8.30 5.27
N GLY A 37 2.41 9.13 6.32
CA GLY A 37 1.32 9.46 7.24
C GLY A 37 0.93 8.30 8.16
N LEU A 38 1.84 7.37 8.43
CA LEU A 38 1.62 6.26 9.35
C LEU A 38 1.99 6.68 10.78
N LYS A 39 1.13 6.36 11.75
CA LYS A 39 1.42 6.68 13.15
C LYS A 39 2.48 5.74 13.71
N THR A 40 3.61 6.28 14.17
CA THR A 40 4.67 5.51 14.83
C THR A 40 4.13 4.75 16.04
N GLY A 41 4.54 3.50 16.20
CA GLY A 41 4.08 2.61 17.27
C GLY A 41 2.74 1.91 16.98
N VAL A 42 2.11 2.19 15.85
CA VAL A 42 0.87 1.51 15.42
C VAL A 42 1.20 0.44 14.37
N LYS A 43 0.39 -0.62 14.38
CA LYS A 43 0.44 -1.71 13.42
C LYS A 43 -0.50 -1.41 12.25
N PHE A 44 0.02 -1.60 11.04
CA PHE A 44 -0.74 -1.45 9.81
C PHE A 44 -0.65 -2.72 8.97
N LYS A 45 -1.77 -3.14 8.37
CA LYS A 45 -1.76 -4.06 7.23
C LYS A 45 -1.82 -3.26 5.94
N PHE A 46 -1.30 -3.83 4.87
CA PHE A 46 -1.36 -3.23 3.54
C PHE A 46 -1.95 -4.21 2.57
N ARG A 47 -2.63 -3.70 1.55
CA ARG A 47 -3.06 -4.52 0.41
C ARG A 47 -2.80 -3.78 -0.89
N VAL A 48 -2.44 -4.54 -1.91
CA VAL A 48 -2.15 -4.04 -3.25
C VAL A 48 -3.14 -4.69 -4.21
N MET A 49 -3.79 -3.88 -5.04
CA MET A 49 -4.68 -4.36 -6.09
C MET A 49 -4.15 -3.85 -7.42
N ALA A 50 -4.05 -4.75 -8.41
CA ALA A 50 -3.76 -4.34 -9.78
C ALA A 50 -5.00 -3.65 -10.37
N GLU A 51 -4.80 -2.52 -11.04
CA GLU A 51 -5.85 -1.76 -11.71
C GLU A 51 -5.52 -1.73 -13.21
N ASN A 52 -6.48 -2.13 -14.04
CA ASN A 52 -6.40 -2.02 -15.49
C ASN A 52 -7.66 -1.29 -16.02
N ILE A 53 -7.71 -1.05 -17.33
CA ILE A 53 -8.88 -0.40 -17.96
C ILE A 53 -10.20 -1.17 -17.79
N TYR A 54 -10.15 -2.45 -17.41
CA TYR A 54 -11.31 -3.31 -17.20
C TYR A 54 -11.76 -3.35 -15.73
N GLY A 55 -10.93 -2.87 -14.79
CA GLY A 55 -11.27 -2.80 -13.37
C GLY A 55 -10.10 -3.12 -12.44
N ILE A 56 -10.45 -3.43 -11.20
CA ILE A 56 -9.52 -3.70 -10.10
C ILE A 56 -9.48 -5.23 -9.88
N GLY A 57 -8.28 -5.80 -9.87
CA GLY A 57 -8.03 -7.21 -9.61
C GLY A 57 -8.10 -7.57 -8.12
N GLU A 58 -7.76 -8.83 -7.81
CA GLU A 58 -7.79 -9.33 -6.44
C GLU A 58 -6.78 -8.61 -5.53
N PRO A 59 -7.17 -8.26 -4.29
CA PRO A 59 -6.25 -7.65 -3.34
C PRO A 59 -5.24 -8.65 -2.81
N LEU A 60 -3.97 -8.31 -2.93
CA LEU A 60 -2.87 -9.00 -2.26
C LEU A 60 -2.59 -8.31 -0.93
N GLU A 61 -2.99 -8.94 0.18
CA GLU A 61 -2.77 -8.43 1.53
C GLU A 61 -1.43 -8.89 2.11
N THR A 62 -0.85 -8.08 3.00
CA THR A 62 0.30 -8.49 3.81
C THR A 62 -0.09 -9.57 4.81
N ASP A 63 0.70 -10.65 4.88
CA ASP A 63 0.46 -11.79 5.78
C ASP A 63 0.39 -11.37 7.26
N PHE A 64 1.29 -10.48 7.68
CA PHE A 64 1.34 -9.94 9.05
C PHE A 64 1.27 -8.42 9.07
N PRO A 65 0.63 -7.82 10.10
CA PRO A 65 0.66 -6.37 10.29
C PRO A 65 2.08 -5.88 10.59
N VAL A 66 2.46 -4.78 9.94
CA VAL A 66 3.77 -4.14 10.07
C VAL A 66 3.72 -3.06 11.15
N LEU A 67 4.62 -3.14 12.13
CA LEU A 67 4.80 -2.11 13.15
C LEU A 67 5.59 -0.94 12.58
N VAL A 68 5.01 0.25 12.62
CA VAL A 68 5.67 1.48 12.15
C VAL A 68 6.70 1.93 13.20
N LYS A 69 7.98 1.66 12.92
CA LYS A 69 9.10 2.09 13.78
C LYS A 69 9.76 3.39 13.33
N ASN A 70 9.52 3.79 12.08
CA ASN A 70 10.11 5.01 11.53
C ASN A 70 9.52 6.26 12.23
N ARG A 71 10.39 7.22 12.57
CA ARG A 71 10.02 8.51 13.18
C ARG A 71 9.21 9.41 12.24
N PHE A 72 9.37 9.21 10.94
CA PHE A 72 8.64 9.96 9.91
C PHE A 72 7.29 9.32 9.56
N GLY A 73 7.00 8.12 10.07
CA GLY A 73 5.74 7.45 9.75
C GLY A 73 5.68 6.95 8.31
N GLU A 74 6.82 6.50 7.78
CA GLU A 74 6.94 6.07 6.39
C GLU A 74 7.39 4.61 6.30
N ILE A 75 6.78 3.85 5.39
CA ILE A 75 7.16 2.48 5.04
C ILE A 75 7.25 2.37 3.52
N MET A 76 8.37 1.84 3.03
CA MET A 76 8.53 1.46 1.63
C MET A 76 7.98 0.05 1.44
N LEU A 77 6.92 -0.07 0.63
CA LEU A 77 6.33 -1.35 0.25
C LEU A 77 6.86 -1.78 -1.12
N PHE A 78 7.11 -3.07 -1.26
CA PHE A 78 7.53 -3.73 -2.50
C PHE A 78 6.53 -4.83 -2.85
N PHE A 79 6.18 -4.97 -4.13
CA PHE A 79 5.21 -5.95 -4.66
C PHE A 79 5.64 -6.52 -6.01
#